data_AF-A0A939F4N8-F1
#
_entry.id   AF-A0A939F4N8-F1
#
_cell.length_a   1.000
_cell.length_b   1.000
_cell.length_c   1.000
_cell.angle_alpha   90.00
_cell.angle_beta   90.00
_cell.angle_gamma   90.00
#
_symmetry.space_group_name_H-M   'P 1'
#
loop_
_entity.id
_entity.type
_entity.pdbx_description
1 polymer ?
#
loop_
_entity_poly.entity_id
_entity_poly.type
_entity_poly.pdbx_seq_one_letter_code
_entity_poly.pdbx_strand_id
1 'polypeptide(L)'
;MAVSLLLVVAIVLGSHCLRDFDSALLPYAVASVFLAFGVAYRYTMWISAPGARRLFRQGWRSFFSMDNFRKAPTALPKMIATYLGFQKFLGARSHARWAAHQLMFWGCLLAAAITFPLTWGWFTFTSSTGSGPGYEMRIWGIKVIGYDSASILGWLMFHGLDIAAVLVIPGAAYFLWRRMKDRGAMTGQRFAYDLVPLIALIVVSVTGLLLTFSSIFLHGGGYEFLAIMHMVSVVFTLIYIPFGKFFHIVQRPAAVGMQLFKYTTREDEQIFHCRRCQEPIDTGPYVENLRSTMRDLDLGFDQWAEYCPRCKRVLRGSAYLTQVKKGFK
;
A
#
# COMPACT_ATOMS: atom_id res chain seq x y z
N MET A 1 -1.68 0.50 -19.92
CA MET A 1 -1.28 1.60 -20.82
C MET A 1 -2.12 2.85 -20.61
N ALA A 2 -3.45 2.78 -20.57
CA ALA A 2 -4.31 3.95 -20.32
C ALA A 2 -3.93 4.79 -19.08
N VAL A 3 -3.70 4.15 -17.92
CA VAL A 3 -3.31 4.87 -16.68
C VAL A 3 -2.01 5.66 -16.85
N SER A 4 -1.03 5.11 -17.55
CA SER A 4 0.25 5.78 -17.81
C SER A 4 0.08 6.96 -18.74
N LEU A 5 -0.72 6.82 -19.80
CA LEU A 5 -1.04 7.92 -20.72
C LEU A 5 -1.77 9.05 -19.98
N LEU A 6 -2.75 8.71 -19.14
CA LEU A 6 -3.46 9.69 -18.31
C LEU A 6 -2.50 10.39 -17.35
N LEU A 7 -1.54 9.68 -16.75
CA LEU A 7 -0.55 10.31 -15.88
C LEU A 7 0.39 11.23 -16.67
N VAL A 8 0.85 10.83 -17.86
CA VAL A 8 1.66 11.70 -18.73
C VAL A 8 0.89 12.96 -19.10
N VAL A 9 -0.38 12.85 -19.49
CA VAL A 9 -1.23 14.01 -19.76
C VAL A 9 -1.39 14.88 -18.51
N ALA A 10 -1.59 14.29 -17.33
CA ALA A 10 -1.69 15.02 -16.07
C ALA A 10 -0.40 15.74 -15.67
N ILE A 11 0.78 15.17 -15.99
CA ILE A 11 2.07 15.83 -15.80
C ILE A 11 2.18 17.02 -16.74
N VAL A 12 1.90 16.85 -18.04
CA VAL A 12 2.00 17.93 -19.04
C VAL A 12 1.04 19.07 -18.71
N LEU A 13 -0.22 18.78 -18.39
CA LEU A 13 -1.20 19.80 -18.05
C LEU A 13 -0.91 20.44 -16.69
N GLY A 14 -0.57 19.64 -15.68
CA GLY A 14 -0.31 20.12 -14.32
C GLY A 14 0.96 20.95 -14.18
N SER A 15 1.94 20.76 -15.08
CA SER A 15 3.17 21.56 -15.14
C SER A 15 3.08 22.76 -16.10
N HIS A 16 1.87 23.16 -16.50
CA HIS A 16 1.64 24.24 -17.46
C HIS A 16 2.36 24.03 -18.80
N CYS A 17 2.10 22.87 -19.41
CA CYS A 17 2.78 22.44 -20.63
C CYS A 17 4.31 22.39 -20.46
N LEU A 18 4.77 21.82 -19.33
CA LEU A 18 6.18 21.63 -18.96
C LEU A 18 6.96 22.92 -18.62
N ARG A 19 6.30 24.07 -18.47
CA ARG A 19 6.97 25.31 -18.06
C ARG A 19 7.46 25.26 -16.61
N ASP A 20 6.67 24.65 -15.74
CA ASP A 20 6.97 24.50 -14.31
C ASP A 20 7.69 23.16 -14.02
N PHE A 21 8.07 22.42 -15.07
CA PHE A 21 8.71 21.11 -14.93
C PHE A 21 10.23 21.23 -14.85
N ASP A 22 10.81 20.75 -13.76
CA ASP A 22 12.26 20.66 -13.62
C ASP A 22 12.82 19.45 -14.37
N SER A 23 13.69 19.72 -15.36
CA SER A 23 14.36 18.68 -16.15
C SER A 23 15.21 17.71 -15.33
N ALA A 24 15.74 18.14 -14.18
CA ALA A 24 16.49 17.28 -13.27
C ALA A 24 15.60 16.17 -12.66
N LEU A 25 14.28 16.38 -12.63
CA LEU A 25 13.31 15.42 -12.10
C LEU A 25 12.82 14.41 -13.14
N LEU A 26 13.24 14.53 -14.40
CA LEU A 26 12.79 13.67 -15.50
C LEU A 26 12.93 12.16 -15.20
N PRO A 27 14.06 11.65 -14.67
CA PRO A 27 14.18 10.22 -14.37
C PRO A 27 13.15 9.74 -13.34
N TYR A 28 12.84 10.56 -12.34
CA TYR A 28 11.82 10.27 -11.33
C TYR A 28 10.41 10.28 -11.93
N ALA A 29 10.11 11.26 -12.80
CA ALA A 29 8.84 11.34 -13.50
C ALA A 29 8.59 10.09 -14.36
N VAL A 30 9.59 9.66 -15.15
CA VAL A 30 9.54 8.43 -15.95
C VAL A 30 9.34 7.20 -15.06
N ALA A 31 10.08 7.09 -13.96
CA ALA A 31 9.92 6.00 -13.00
C ALA A 31 8.51 5.99 -12.36
N SER A 32 7.92 7.15 -12.10
CA SER A 32 6.55 7.27 -11.57
C SER A 32 5.48 6.82 -12.59
N VAL A 33 5.69 7.10 -13.88
CA VAL A 33 4.81 6.61 -14.97
C VAL A 33 4.89 5.10 -15.11
N PHE A 34 6.10 4.53 -15.01
CA PHE A 34 6.30 3.09 -14.97
C PHE A 34 5.67 2.46 -13.72
N LEU A 35 5.82 3.07 -12.55
CA LEU A 35 5.16 2.65 -11.32
C LEU A 35 3.64 2.62 -11.49
N ALA A 36 3.04 3.69 -12.04
CA ALA A 36 1.61 3.76 -12.30
C ALA A 36 1.13 2.66 -13.26
N PHE A 37 1.92 2.38 -14.32
CA PHE A 37 1.68 1.24 -15.21
C PHE A 37 1.68 -0.08 -14.44
N GLY A 38 2.78 -0.36 -13.72
CA GLY A 38 3.01 -1.63 -13.04
C GLY A 38 1.96 -1.89 -11.96
N VAL A 39 1.58 -0.85 -11.21
CA VAL A 39 0.50 -0.91 -10.23
C VAL A 39 -0.82 -1.23 -10.91
N ALA A 40 -1.20 -0.51 -11.96
CA ALA A 40 -2.45 -0.77 -12.68
C ALA A 40 -2.49 -2.18 -13.30
N TYR A 41 -1.38 -2.63 -13.89
CA TYR A 41 -1.25 -3.99 -14.42
C TYR A 41 -1.42 -5.06 -13.34
N ARG A 42 -0.70 -4.94 -12.22
CA ARG A 42 -0.79 -5.91 -11.12
C ARG A 42 -2.15 -5.88 -10.45
N TYR A 43 -2.77 -4.70 -10.33
CA TYR A 43 -4.10 -4.53 -9.77
C TYR A 43 -5.19 -5.16 -10.65
N THR A 44 -5.12 -4.96 -11.97
CA THR A 44 -6.05 -5.59 -12.92
C THR A 44 -5.88 -7.11 -12.93
N MET A 45 -4.65 -7.63 -12.90
CA MET A 45 -4.40 -9.07 -12.77
C MET A 45 -4.95 -9.65 -11.46
N TRP A 46 -4.76 -8.93 -10.34
CA TRP A 46 -5.30 -9.36 -9.05
C TRP A 46 -6.82 -9.42 -9.04
N ILE A 47 -7.50 -8.37 -9.53
CA ILE A 47 -8.97 -8.33 -9.63
C ILE A 47 -9.51 -9.31 -10.68
N SER A 48 -8.69 -9.71 -11.65
CA SER A 48 -9.10 -10.69 -12.65
C SER A 48 -9.30 -12.08 -12.06
N ALA A 49 -8.71 -12.42 -10.91
CA ALA A 49 -8.97 -13.69 -10.24
C ALA A 49 -10.45 -13.77 -9.77
N PRO A 50 -11.18 -14.88 -10.01
CA PRO A 50 -12.62 -14.96 -9.77
C PRO A 50 -13.05 -14.57 -8.34
N GLY A 51 -12.37 -15.10 -7.33
CA GLY A 51 -12.67 -14.79 -5.93
C GLY A 51 -12.42 -13.32 -5.57
N ALA A 52 -11.32 -12.75 -6.06
CA ALA A 52 -11.01 -11.33 -5.85
C ALA A 52 -12.02 -10.42 -6.57
N ARG A 53 -12.38 -10.76 -7.81
CA ARG A 53 -13.38 -10.03 -8.62
C ARG A 53 -14.73 -9.97 -7.92
N ARG A 54 -15.19 -11.12 -7.39
CA ARG A 54 -16.49 -11.24 -6.73
C ARG A 54 -16.55 -10.40 -5.46
N LEU A 55 -15.54 -10.54 -4.60
CA LEU A 55 -15.43 -9.74 -3.37
C LEU A 55 -15.24 -8.25 -3.67
N PHE A 56 -14.50 -7.90 -4.71
CA PHE A 56 -14.33 -6.52 -5.14
C PHE A 56 -15.67 -5.89 -5.58
N ARG A 57 -16.44 -6.60 -6.43
CA ARG A 57 -17.78 -6.15 -6.85
C ARG A 57 -18.74 -6.02 -5.66
N GLN A 58 -18.74 -6.99 -4.74
CA GLN A 58 -19.57 -6.92 -3.53
C GLN A 58 -19.16 -5.77 -2.62
N GLY A 59 -17.86 -5.59 -2.38
CA GLY A 59 -17.33 -4.47 -1.60
C GLY A 59 -17.69 -3.11 -2.21
N TRP A 60 -17.63 -2.98 -3.55
CA TRP A 60 -18.03 -1.76 -4.25
C TRP A 60 -19.54 -1.49 -4.12
N ARG A 61 -20.38 -2.51 -4.29
CA ARG A 61 -21.83 -2.40 -4.06
C ARG A 61 -22.15 -1.98 -2.64
N SER A 62 -21.49 -2.57 -1.64
CA SER A 62 -21.68 -2.21 -0.24
C SER A 62 -21.18 -0.79 0.07
N PHE A 63 -20.10 -0.35 -0.57
CA PHE A 63 -19.53 0.99 -0.39
C PHE A 63 -20.43 2.10 -0.98
N PHE A 64 -21.02 1.86 -2.15
CA PHE A 64 -21.93 2.82 -2.80
C PHE A 64 -23.40 2.66 -2.41
N SER A 65 -23.74 1.69 -1.56
CA SER A 65 -25.11 1.51 -1.06
C SER A 65 -25.45 2.61 -0.05
N MET A 66 -26.43 3.45 -0.40
CA MET A 66 -26.93 4.51 0.48
C MET A 66 -27.62 3.95 1.73
N ASP A 67 -28.23 2.75 1.65
CA ASP A 67 -28.87 2.11 2.79
C ASP A 67 -27.86 1.66 3.84
N ASN A 68 -26.69 1.17 3.42
CA ASN A 68 -25.60 0.83 4.34
C ASN A 68 -25.01 2.08 5.00
N PHE A 69 -24.87 3.17 4.24
CA PHE A 69 -24.38 4.44 4.78
C PHE A 69 -25.36 5.05 5.79
N ARG A 70 -26.68 4.88 5.57
CA ARG A 70 -27.73 5.30 6.51
C ARG A 70 -27.79 4.43 7.76
N LYS A 71 -27.66 3.11 7.64
CA LYS A 71 -27.67 2.18 8.78
C LYS A 71 -26.43 2.34 9.67
N ALA A 72 -25.26 2.61 9.09
CA ALA A 72 -23.99 2.67 9.82
C ALA A 72 -23.04 3.77 9.32
N PRO A 73 -23.39 5.07 9.48
CA PRO A 73 -22.61 6.19 8.93
C PRO A 73 -21.20 6.30 9.52
N THR A 74 -21.00 5.82 10.75
CA THR A 74 -19.71 5.84 11.44
C THR A 74 -18.83 4.63 11.13
N ALA A 75 -19.38 3.54 10.58
CA ALA A 75 -18.65 2.29 10.38
C ALA A 75 -17.54 2.45 9.32
N LEU A 76 -17.84 3.11 8.20
CA LEU A 76 -16.88 3.34 7.13
C LEU A 76 -15.69 4.23 7.56
N PRO A 77 -15.89 5.45 8.10
CA PRO A 77 -14.77 6.29 8.54
C PRO A 77 -13.98 5.65 9.68
N LYS A 78 -14.66 4.96 10.62
CA LYS A 78 -13.99 4.20 11.68
C LYS A 78 -13.13 3.07 11.13
N MET A 79 -13.60 2.34 10.11
CA MET A 79 -12.83 1.28 9.46
C MET A 79 -11.62 1.85 8.71
N ILE A 80 -11.78 2.94 7.97
CA ILE A 80 -10.65 3.61 7.28
C ILE A 80 -9.60 4.05 8.31
N ALA A 81 -10.02 4.75 9.37
CA ALA A 81 -9.09 5.20 10.41
C ALA A 81 -8.40 4.01 11.11
N THR A 82 -9.14 2.94 11.42
CA THR A 82 -8.63 1.81 12.22
C THR A 82 -7.78 0.83 11.39
N TYR A 83 -8.13 0.58 10.13
CA TYR A 83 -7.47 -0.42 9.27
C TYR A 83 -6.44 0.19 8.31
N LEU A 84 -6.62 1.42 7.84
CA LEU A 84 -5.68 2.08 6.93
C LEU A 84 -4.70 2.99 7.67
N GLY A 85 -5.21 3.90 8.50
CA GLY A 85 -4.38 4.87 9.23
C GLY A 85 -3.64 4.25 10.41
N PHE A 86 -4.38 3.95 11.49
CA PHE A 86 -3.80 3.45 12.74
C PHE A 86 -3.44 1.98 12.73
N GLN A 87 -3.98 1.19 11.79
CA GLN A 87 -3.62 -0.22 11.59
C GLN A 87 -3.63 -1.04 12.92
N LYS A 88 -4.67 -0.85 13.74
CA LYS A 88 -4.71 -1.33 15.14
C LYS A 88 -4.56 -2.85 15.29
N PHE A 89 -4.86 -3.61 14.23
CA PHE A 89 -4.66 -5.08 14.18
C PHE A 89 -3.18 -5.48 14.42
N LEU A 90 -2.22 -4.60 14.12
CA LEU A 90 -0.81 -4.85 14.37
C LEU A 90 -0.45 -4.70 15.85
N GLY A 91 -1.04 -3.69 16.50
CA GLY A 91 -0.84 -3.34 17.91
C GLY A 91 -1.37 -4.41 18.86
N ALA A 92 -2.51 -5.03 18.53
CA ALA A 92 -3.11 -6.12 19.31
C ALA A 92 -2.19 -7.35 19.49
N ARG A 93 -1.12 -7.46 18.70
CA ARG A 93 -0.16 -8.57 18.77
C ARG A 93 1.24 -8.14 19.23
N SER A 94 1.64 -6.88 19.01
CA SER A 94 2.92 -6.32 19.49
C SER A 94 2.96 -4.80 19.26
N HIS A 95 3.10 -4.03 20.34
CA HIS A 95 3.22 -2.57 20.30
C HIS A 95 4.48 -2.10 19.57
N ALA A 96 5.61 -2.79 19.74
CA ALA A 96 6.87 -2.43 19.08
C ALA A 96 6.76 -2.53 17.54
N ARG A 97 6.17 -3.61 17.02
CA ARG A 97 5.91 -3.71 15.56
C ARG A 97 4.96 -2.64 15.06
N TRP A 98 3.96 -2.31 15.88
CA TRP A 98 2.97 -1.30 15.52
C TRP A 98 3.62 0.08 15.40
N ALA A 99 4.41 0.50 16.40
CA ALA A 99 5.14 1.76 16.36
C ALA A 99 6.11 1.83 15.16
N ALA A 100 6.91 0.78 14.95
CA ALA A 100 7.82 0.72 13.81
C ALA A 100 7.08 0.79 12.45
N HIS A 101 5.91 0.15 12.34
CA HIS A 101 5.09 0.27 11.13
C HIS A 101 4.51 1.67 10.98
N GLN A 102 4.07 2.33 12.06
CA GLN A 102 3.54 3.69 11.98
C GLN A 102 4.61 4.66 11.47
N LEU A 103 5.83 4.59 12.01
CA LEU A 103 6.97 5.38 11.55
C LEU A 103 7.23 5.16 10.05
N MET A 104 7.35 3.91 9.62
CA MET A 104 7.60 3.57 8.22
C MET A 104 6.44 3.99 7.29
N PHE A 105 5.19 3.78 7.70
CA PHE A 105 4.01 4.09 6.91
C PHE A 105 3.83 5.60 6.71
N TRP A 106 3.86 6.38 7.79
CA TRP A 106 3.70 7.84 7.71
C TRP A 106 4.91 8.50 7.05
N GLY A 107 6.12 8.00 7.29
CA GLY A 107 7.32 8.47 6.60
C GLY A 107 7.23 8.25 5.09
N CYS A 108 6.87 7.03 4.64
CA CYS A 108 6.70 6.76 3.20
C CYS A 108 5.55 7.56 2.58
N LEU A 109 4.44 7.75 3.31
CA LEU A 109 3.29 8.50 2.83
C LEU A 109 3.62 10.00 2.69
N LEU A 110 4.32 10.58 3.67
CA LEU A 110 4.81 11.95 3.62
C LEU A 110 5.77 12.14 2.45
N ALA A 111 6.75 11.24 2.29
CA ALA A 111 7.67 11.27 1.15
C ALA A 111 6.92 11.22 -0.18
N ALA A 112 5.97 10.30 -0.36
CA ALA A 112 5.16 10.19 -1.56
C ALA A 112 4.30 11.45 -1.82
N ALA A 113 3.70 12.02 -0.78
CA ALA A 113 2.86 13.21 -0.88
C ALA A 113 3.63 14.46 -1.31
N ILE A 114 4.92 14.55 -0.98
CA ILE A 114 5.80 15.66 -1.40
C ILE A 114 6.44 15.35 -2.75
N THR A 115 7.10 14.18 -2.88
CA THR A 115 7.91 13.84 -4.05
C THR A 115 7.10 13.70 -5.32
N PHE A 116 5.95 13.00 -5.31
CA PHE A 116 5.24 12.76 -6.56
C PHE A 116 4.73 14.07 -7.18
N PRO A 117 3.99 14.93 -6.46
CA PRO A 117 3.53 16.19 -7.05
C PRO A 117 4.68 17.12 -7.44
N LEU A 118 5.80 17.11 -6.70
CA LEU A 118 7.01 17.85 -7.07
C LEU A 118 7.61 17.33 -8.39
N THR A 119 7.77 16.01 -8.52
CA THR A 119 8.30 15.38 -9.76
C THR A 119 7.37 15.53 -10.96
N TRP A 120 6.08 15.79 -10.73
CA TRP A 120 5.11 16.07 -11.78
C TRP A 120 5.04 17.56 -12.16
N GLY A 121 5.78 18.43 -11.46
CA GLY A 121 5.69 19.88 -11.62
C GLY A 121 4.34 20.46 -11.20
N TRP A 122 3.59 19.77 -10.33
CA TRP A 122 2.27 20.24 -9.85
C TRP A 122 2.38 21.34 -8.81
N PHE A 123 3.51 21.43 -8.11
CA PHE A 123 3.81 22.59 -7.31
C PHE A 123 5.28 22.99 -7.44
N THR A 124 5.54 24.28 -7.28
CA THR A 124 6.88 24.88 -7.38
C THR A 124 7.11 25.85 -6.24
N PHE A 125 8.38 26.06 -5.90
CA PHE A 125 8.82 27.09 -4.97
C PHE A 125 9.55 28.16 -5.75
N THR A 126 9.01 29.38 -5.77
CA THR A 126 9.61 30.53 -6.46
C THR A 126 10.00 31.58 -5.43
N SER A 127 11.20 32.18 -5.56
CA SER A 127 11.55 33.35 -4.76
C SER A 127 10.66 34.52 -5.15
N SER A 128 10.04 35.18 -4.17
CA SER A 128 9.16 36.33 -4.42
C SER A 128 9.92 37.62 -4.72
N THR A 129 11.17 37.72 -4.29
CA THR A 129 11.96 38.97 -4.36
C THR A 129 13.33 38.82 -5.02
N GLY A 130 13.64 37.68 -5.64
CA GLY A 130 14.90 37.43 -6.37
C GLY A 130 16.12 37.25 -5.46
N SER A 131 16.28 38.09 -4.44
CA SER A 131 17.38 38.09 -3.47
C SER A 131 16.95 38.06 -2.00
N GLY A 132 15.64 38.07 -1.70
CA GLY A 132 15.12 38.05 -0.33
C GLY A 132 14.72 36.64 0.15
N PRO A 133 14.49 36.47 1.47
CA PRO A 133 14.17 35.17 2.08
C PRO A 133 12.72 34.73 1.84
N GLY A 134 11.95 35.51 1.06
CA GLY A 134 10.55 35.24 0.74
C GLY A 134 10.42 34.20 -0.37
N TYR A 135 9.69 33.13 -0.08
CA TYR A 135 9.32 32.08 -1.03
C TYR A 135 7.81 32.01 -1.20
N GLU A 136 7.39 31.67 -2.40
CA GLU A 136 6.00 31.41 -2.75
C GLU A 136 5.87 29.97 -3.22
N MET A 137 4.99 29.23 -2.56
CA MET A 137 4.53 27.94 -3.05
C MET A 137 3.39 28.17 -4.03
N ARG A 138 3.59 27.71 -5.26
CA ARG A 138 2.59 27.73 -6.32
C ARG A 138 2.11 26.32 -6.58
N ILE A 139 0.81 26.11 -6.73
CA ILE A 139 0.22 24.84 -7.15
C ILE A 139 -0.47 25.09 -8.49
N TRP A 140 -0.09 24.33 -9.52
CA TRP A 140 -0.51 24.56 -10.91
C TRP A 140 -0.34 26.05 -11.28
N GLY A 141 0.86 26.59 -10.98
CA GLY A 141 1.28 27.99 -11.08
C GLY A 141 0.44 29.07 -10.38
N ILE A 142 -0.64 28.72 -9.69
CA ILE A 142 -1.39 29.64 -8.83
C ILE A 142 -0.68 29.74 -7.48
N LYS A 143 -0.39 30.97 -7.04
CA LYS A 143 0.17 31.22 -5.71
C LYS A 143 -0.82 30.78 -4.64
N VAL A 144 -0.39 29.86 -3.77
CA VAL A 144 -1.21 29.35 -2.67
C VAL A 144 -0.76 29.94 -1.34
N ILE A 145 0.54 29.91 -1.06
CA ILE A 145 1.11 30.37 0.21
C ILE A 145 2.42 31.13 -0.06
N GLY A 146 2.60 32.27 0.60
CA GLY A 146 3.90 32.93 0.72
C GLY A 146 4.44 32.75 2.14
N TYR A 147 5.73 32.43 2.26
CA TYR A 147 6.38 32.23 3.56
C TYR A 147 7.84 32.69 3.51
N ASP A 148 8.39 32.97 4.69
CA ASP A 148 9.82 33.26 4.84
C ASP A 148 10.59 31.95 5.07
N SER A 149 11.70 31.76 4.36
CA SER A 149 12.61 30.62 4.53
C SER A 149 13.14 30.43 5.96
N ALA A 150 13.30 31.52 6.72
CA ALA A 150 13.77 31.49 8.11
C ALA A 150 12.65 31.15 9.12
N SER A 151 11.39 31.11 8.69
CA SER A 151 10.27 30.75 9.55
C SER A 151 10.20 29.24 9.82
N ILE A 152 9.51 28.85 10.89
CA ILE A 152 9.24 27.43 11.20
C ILE A 152 8.53 26.73 10.03
N LEU A 153 7.61 27.45 9.35
CA LEU A 153 6.92 26.93 8.17
C LEU A 153 7.90 26.73 7.00
N GLY A 154 8.80 27.68 6.76
CA GLY A 154 9.83 27.57 5.74
C GLY A 154 10.76 26.38 5.98
N TRP A 155 11.25 26.23 7.21
CA TRP A 155 12.04 25.08 7.62
C TRP A 155 11.29 23.76 7.37
N LEU A 156 10.01 23.68 7.75
CA LEU A 156 9.19 22.48 7.51
C LEU A 156 9.00 22.17 6.02
N MET A 157 8.84 23.19 5.17
CA MET A 157 8.70 23.02 3.72
C MET A 157 9.99 22.52 3.07
N PHE A 158 11.15 23.04 3.47
CA PHE A 158 12.45 22.61 2.92
C PHE A 158 12.95 21.28 3.51
N HIS A 159 12.60 20.95 4.76
CA HIS A 159 13.03 19.73 5.45
C HIS A 159 11.95 18.64 5.55
N GLY A 160 10.83 18.77 4.83
CA GLY A 160 9.75 17.79 4.88
C GLY A 160 10.18 16.37 4.48
N LEU A 161 11.10 16.24 3.52
CA LEU A 161 11.68 14.96 3.10
C LEU A 161 12.69 14.41 4.12
N ASP A 162 13.41 15.28 4.83
CA ASP A 162 14.31 14.86 5.91
C ASP A 162 13.51 14.26 7.08
N ILE A 163 12.38 14.88 7.45
CA ILE A 163 11.46 14.34 8.45
C ILE A 163 10.95 12.96 8.01
N ALA A 164 10.55 12.82 6.74
CA ALA A 164 10.14 11.54 6.21
C ALA A 164 11.25 10.47 6.34
N ALA A 165 12.49 10.80 6.01
CA ALA A 165 13.64 9.92 6.14
C ALA A 165 13.90 9.51 7.60
N VAL A 166 13.85 10.46 8.54
CA VAL A 166 14.01 10.21 9.99
C VAL A 166 12.92 9.30 10.54
N LEU A 167 11.70 9.32 9.98
CA LEU A 167 10.65 8.36 10.32
C LEU A 167 10.89 6.98 9.68
N VAL A 168 11.27 6.94 8.41
CA VAL A 168 11.45 5.67 7.67
C VAL A 168 12.61 4.85 8.22
N ILE A 169 13.75 5.47 8.55
CA ILE A 169 14.98 4.77 8.96
C ILE A 169 14.75 3.88 10.20
N PRO A 170 14.25 4.38 11.35
CA PRO A 170 14.02 3.54 12.53
C PRO A 170 12.98 2.45 12.29
N GLY A 171 11.92 2.76 11.55
CA GLY A 171 10.86 1.79 11.23
C GLY A 171 11.40 0.63 10.38
N ALA A 172 12.12 0.94 9.30
CA ALA A 172 12.72 -0.04 8.41
C ALA A 172 13.84 -0.83 9.12
N ALA A 173 14.70 -0.15 9.90
CA ALA A 173 15.78 -0.77 10.66
C ALA A 173 15.24 -1.76 11.72
N TYR A 174 14.16 -1.42 12.42
CA TYR A 174 13.51 -2.33 13.38
C TYR A 174 13.03 -3.61 12.70
N PHE A 175 12.35 -3.51 11.55
CA PHE A 175 11.90 -4.68 10.81
C PHE A 175 13.05 -5.51 10.23
N LEU A 176 14.11 -4.85 9.77
CA LEU A 176 15.30 -5.52 9.26
C LEU A 176 16.01 -6.28 10.38
N TRP A 177 16.28 -5.63 11.50
CA TRP A 177 16.89 -6.22 12.69
C TRP A 177 16.11 -7.43 13.19
N ARG A 178 14.80 -7.30 13.34
CA ARG A 178 13.94 -8.39 13.78
C ARG A 178 14.01 -9.59 12.84
N ARG A 179 14.04 -9.33 11.53
CA ARG A 179 14.04 -10.38 10.52
C ARG A 179 15.36 -11.15 10.48
N MET A 180 16.46 -10.52 10.88
CA MET A 180 17.76 -11.19 11.07
C MET A 180 17.83 -11.98 12.39
N LYS A 181 17.05 -11.63 13.42
CA LYS A 181 17.12 -12.25 14.75
C LYS A 181 16.12 -13.41 14.96
N ASP A 182 14.92 -13.34 14.38
CA ASP A 182 13.87 -14.34 14.57
C ASP A 182 14.14 -15.62 13.76
N ARG A 183 14.61 -16.70 14.42
CA ARG A 183 14.96 -17.99 13.78
C ARG A 183 13.81 -18.62 12.95
N GLY A 184 12.56 -18.46 13.40
CA GLY A 184 11.38 -18.94 12.66
C GLY A 184 11.02 -18.11 11.43
N ALA A 185 11.52 -16.87 11.31
CA ALA A 185 11.35 -16.06 10.12
C ALA A 185 12.35 -16.44 9.02
N MET A 186 13.56 -16.91 9.38
CA MET A 186 14.63 -17.22 8.44
C MET A 186 14.34 -18.45 7.56
N THR A 187 13.60 -19.44 8.05
CA THR A 187 13.37 -20.73 7.35
C THR A 187 12.40 -20.64 6.16
N GLY A 188 11.60 -19.58 6.07
CA GLY A 188 10.64 -19.35 4.97
C GLY A 188 10.89 -18.07 4.19
N GLN A 189 12.04 -17.42 4.39
CA GLN A 189 12.30 -16.07 3.91
C GLN A 189 12.82 -16.05 2.49
N ARG A 190 12.20 -15.22 1.64
CA ARG A 190 12.75 -14.92 0.30
C ARG A 190 13.51 -13.60 0.38
N PHE A 191 14.85 -13.67 0.37
CA PHE A 191 15.73 -12.49 0.48
C PHE A 191 15.27 -11.34 -0.41
N ALA A 192 15.07 -11.62 -1.71
CA ALA A 192 14.67 -10.64 -2.70
C ALA A 192 13.30 -9.99 -2.46
N TYR A 193 12.37 -10.68 -1.79
CA TYR A 193 11.02 -10.17 -1.55
C TYR A 193 10.86 -9.50 -0.18
N ASP A 194 11.72 -9.87 0.78
CA ASP A 194 11.54 -9.45 2.17
C ASP A 194 12.63 -8.50 2.69
N LEU A 195 13.88 -8.60 2.21
CA LEU A 195 14.98 -7.72 2.64
C LEU A 195 15.16 -6.54 1.70
N VAL A 196 15.20 -6.80 0.40
CA VAL A 196 15.42 -5.76 -0.63
C VAL A 196 14.50 -4.55 -0.43
N PRO A 197 13.19 -4.68 -0.16
CA PRO A 197 12.34 -3.52 0.04
C PRO A 197 12.73 -2.69 1.27
N LEU A 198 13.15 -3.32 2.37
CA LEU A 198 13.57 -2.62 3.60
C LEU A 198 14.92 -1.93 3.40
N ILE A 199 15.86 -2.61 2.75
CA ILE A 199 17.18 -2.06 2.42
C ILE A 199 17.02 -0.87 1.48
N ALA A 200 16.19 -1.00 0.44
CA ALA A 200 15.90 0.08 -0.50
C ALA A 200 15.35 1.33 0.20
N LEU A 201 14.39 1.18 1.12
CA LEU A 201 13.88 2.30 1.91
C LEU A 201 14.97 2.98 2.75
N ILE A 202 15.85 2.21 3.38
CA ILE A 202 16.97 2.74 4.15
C ILE A 202 17.95 3.48 3.23
N VAL A 203 18.35 2.88 2.10
CA VAL A 203 19.29 3.48 1.15
C VAL A 203 18.73 4.80 0.61
N VAL A 204 17.48 4.83 0.17
CA VAL A 204 16.82 6.06 -0.31
C VAL A 204 16.80 7.13 0.79
N SER A 205 16.44 6.76 2.02
CA SER A 205 16.34 7.70 3.14
C SER A 205 17.71 8.25 3.56
N VAL A 206 18.73 7.39 3.66
CA VAL A 206 20.08 7.79 4.05
C VAL A 206 20.73 8.64 2.96
N THR A 207 20.63 8.23 1.69
CA THR A 207 21.18 9.03 0.58
C THR A 207 20.49 10.39 0.47
N GLY A 208 19.18 10.47 0.74
CA GLY A 208 18.46 11.74 0.81
C GLY A 208 18.98 12.66 1.93
N LEU A 209 19.12 12.14 3.15
CA LEU A 209 19.70 12.91 4.26
C LEU A 209 21.16 13.34 4.00
N LEU A 210 21.93 12.51 3.29
CA LEU A 210 23.30 12.84 2.93
C LEU A 210 23.38 14.01 1.94
N LEU A 211 22.36 14.25 1.12
CA LEU A 211 22.29 15.45 0.27
C LEU A 211 22.17 16.71 1.13
N THR A 212 21.25 16.71 2.08
CA THR A 212 21.06 17.80 3.05
C THR A 212 22.33 18.00 3.89
N PHE A 213 22.97 16.91 4.32
CA PHE A 213 24.24 16.97 5.04
C PHE A 213 25.36 17.59 4.19
N SER A 214 25.48 17.17 2.92
CA SER A 214 26.48 17.69 1.99
C SER A 214 26.27 19.19 1.74
N SER A 215 25.03 19.63 1.54
CA SER A 215 24.74 21.06 1.30
C SER A 215 25.04 21.93 2.52
N ILE A 216 24.73 21.46 3.73
CA ILE A 216 24.87 22.26 4.97
C ILE A 216 26.30 22.20 5.52
N PHE A 217 26.90 21.02 5.61
CA PHE A 217 28.17 20.82 6.32
C PHE A 217 29.38 20.76 5.40
N LEU A 218 29.22 20.22 4.19
CA LEU A 218 30.31 20.07 3.22
C LEU A 218 30.32 21.18 2.17
N HIS A 219 29.45 22.19 2.31
CA HIS A 219 29.30 23.29 1.35
C HIS A 219 29.11 22.77 -0.10
N GLY A 220 28.40 21.66 -0.27
CA GLY A 220 28.17 21.01 -1.57
C GLY A 220 29.23 19.99 -2.00
N GLY A 221 30.23 19.72 -1.18
CA GLY A 221 31.25 18.69 -1.46
C GLY A 221 30.63 17.31 -1.74
N GLY A 222 30.85 16.79 -2.94
CA GLY A 222 30.34 15.48 -3.38
C GLY A 222 28.82 15.44 -3.66
N TYR A 223 28.13 16.58 -3.68
CA TYR A 223 26.68 16.66 -3.82
C TYR A 223 26.19 15.98 -5.11
N GLU A 224 26.84 16.25 -6.24
CA GLU A 224 26.43 15.70 -7.54
C GLU A 224 26.50 14.17 -7.57
N PHE A 225 27.57 13.58 -7.03
CA PHE A 225 27.70 12.13 -6.91
C PHE A 225 26.61 11.54 -6.00
N LEU A 226 26.35 12.16 -4.85
CA LEU A 226 25.29 11.75 -3.93
C LEU A 226 23.91 11.87 -4.59
N ALA A 227 23.69 12.91 -5.41
CA ALA A 227 22.42 13.15 -6.08
C ALA A 227 22.14 12.06 -7.11
N ILE A 228 23.15 11.68 -7.90
CA ILE A 228 23.05 10.56 -8.84
C ILE A 228 22.79 9.25 -8.09
N MET A 229 23.53 8.95 -7.02
CA MET A 229 23.28 7.74 -6.21
C MET A 229 21.88 7.71 -5.63
N HIS A 230 21.41 8.83 -5.06
CA HIS A 230 20.06 8.95 -4.54
C HIS A 230 19.02 8.72 -5.63
N MET A 231 19.15 9.41 -6.78
CA MET A 231 18.27 9.26 -7.93
C MET A 231 18.17 7.81 -8.40
N VAL A 232 19.31 7.15 -8.60
CA VAL A 232 19.37 5.74 -9.01
C VAL A 232 18.64 4.87 -8.00
N SER A 233 18.90 5.07 -6.70
CA SER A 233 18.24 4.29 -5.65
C SER A 233 16.72 4.47 -5.64
N VAL A 234 16.22 5.70 -5.86
CA VAL A 234 14.78 6.00 -5.93
C VAL A 234 14.15 5.37 -7.16
N VAL A 235 14.74 5.57 -8.34
CA VAL A 235 14.22 5.05 -9.61
C VAL A 235 14.08 3.53 -9.56
N PHE A 236 15.13 2.82 -9.13
CA PHE A 236 15.07 1.36 -8.99
C PHE A 236 14.04 0.91 -7.94
N THR A 237 13.91 1.66 -6.84
CA THR A 237 12.88 1.38 -5.82
C THR A 237 11.47 1.52 -6.41
N LEU A 238 11.18 2.59 -7.15
CA LEU A 238 9.88 2.82 -7.79
C LEU A 238 9.54 1.73 -8.81
N ILE A 239 10.51 1.30 -9.62
CA ILE A 239 10.35 0.20 -10.59
C ILE A 239 10.05 -1.13 -9.87
N TYR A 240 10.67 -1.35 -8.70
CA TYR A 240 10.51 -2.58 -7.94
C TYR A 240 9.17 -2.68 -7.18
N ILE A 241 8.61 -1.57 -6.69
CA ILE A 241 7.36 -1.53 -5.89
C ILE A 241 6.21 -2.42 -6.41
N PRO A 242 5.80 -2.37 -7.70
CA PRO A 242 4.65 -3.13 -8.19
C PRO A 242 4.90 -4.65 -8.23
N PHE A 243 6.17 -5.07 -8.32
CA PHE A 243 6.56 -6.47 -8.41
C PHE A 243 7.01 -7.04 -7.06
N GLY A 244 7.34 -6.19 -6.11
CA GLY A 244 7.75 -6.58 -4.77
C GLY A 244 6.59 -6.78 -3.79
N LYS A 245 6.96 -6.88 -2.52
CA LYS A 245 6.03 -6.98 -1.40
C LYS A 245 5.16 -5.74 -1.24
N PHE A 246 5.65 -4.56 -1.62
CA PHE A 246 4.94 -3.27 -1.45
C PHE A 246 3.63 -3.16 -2.22
N PHE A 247 3.36 -4.03 -3.20
CA PHE A 247 2.05 -4.06 -3.87
C PHE A 247 0.86 -4.22 -2.89
N HIS A 248 1.06 -4.83 -1.72
CA HIS A 248 0.02 -4.91 -0.69
C HIS A 248 -0.50 -3.53 -0.23
N ILE A 249 0.30 -2.46 -0.35
CA ILE A 249 -0.09 -1.09 -0.03
C ILE A 249 -1.28 -0.66 -0.91
N VAL A 250 -1.26 -1.02 -2.20
CA VAL A 250 -2.32 -0.72 -3.16
C VAL A 250 -3.55 -1.61 -2.95
N GLN A 251 -3.34 -2.86 -2.53
CA GLN A 251 -4.45 -3.79 -2.30
C GLN A 251 -5.22 -3.48 -1.00
N ARG A 252 -4.56 -2.92 0.01
CA ARG A 252 -5.14 -2.75 1.35
C ARG A 252 -6.39 -1.85 1.38
N PRO A 253 -6.47 -0.72 0.66
CA PRO A 253 -7.71 0.05 0.54
C PRO A 253 -8.89 -0.77 0.04
N ALA A 254 -8.68 -1.66 -0.94
CA ALA A 254 -9.73 -2.53 -1.45
C ALA A 254 -10.24 -3.54 -0.39
N ALA A 255 -9.41 -3.87 0.60
CA ALA A 255 -9.84 -4.70 1.71
C ALA A 255 -10.85 -4.02 2.64
N VAL A 256 -10.92 -2.68 2.68
CA VAL A 256 -11.94 -1.96 3.48
C VAL A 256 -13.33 -2.27 2.99
N GLY A 257 -13.56 -2.22 1.67
CA GLY A 257 -14.86 -2.57 1.08
C GLY A 257 -15.28 -4.01 1.39
N MET A 258 -14.31 -4.95 1.39
CA MET A 258 -14.58 -6.34 1.77
C MET A 258 -14.91 -6.49 3.27
N GLN A 259 -14.26 -5.73 4.15
CA GLN A 259 -14.57 -5.74 5.58
C GLN A 259 -15.94 -5.11 5.87
N LEU A 260 -16.29 -4.04 5.15
CA LEU A 260 -17.61 -3.43 5.23
C LEU A 260 -18.69 -4.43 4.82
N PHE A 261 -18.51 -5.12 3.69
CA PHE A 261 -19.41 -6.20 3.28
C PHE A 261 -19.58 -7.25 4.40
N LYS A 262 -18.48 -7.79 4.95
CA LYS A 262 -18.54 -8.78 6.03
C LYS A 262 -19.24 -8.25 7.29
N TYR A 263 -19.10 -6.96 7.59
CA TYR A 263 -19.74 -6.33 8.73
C TYR A 263 -21.25 -6.24 8.53
N THR A 264 -21.69 -5.68 7.38
CA THR A 264 -23.12 -5.53 7.07
C THR A 264 -23.83 -6.87 6.90
N THR A 265 -23.16 -7.86 6.31
CA THR A 265 -23.72 -9.22 6.10
C THR A 265 -23.87 -10.00 7.41
N ARG A 266 -23.10 -9.66 8.46
CA ARG A 266 -23.18 -10.38 9.76
C ARG A 266 -24.29 -9.91 10.68
N GLU A 267 -24.79 -8.68 10.52
CA GLU A 267 -25.81 -8.11 11.41
C GLU A 267 -27.22 -8.61 11.08
N ASP A 268 -27.52 -8.91 9.81
CA ASP A 268 -28.89 -9.13 9.33
C ASP A 268 -29.20 -10.60 8.90
N GLU A 269 -28.27 -11.56 9.01
CA GLU A 269 -28.40 -12.82 8.26
C GLU A 269 -28.27 -14.14 9.06
N GLN A 270 -28.98 -15.14 8.53
CA GLN A 270 -29.02 -16.50 9.08
C GLN A 270 -27.67 -17.22 8.94
N ILE A 271 -27.27 -17.87 10.03
CA ILE A 271 -26.09 -18.72 10.08
C ILE A 271 -26.38 -19.99 9.26
N PHE A 272 -25.47 -20.31 8.33
CA PHE A 272 -25.50 -21.54 7.57
C PHE A 272 -24.98 -22.70 8.43
N HIS A 273 -25.78 -23.75 8.55
CA HIS A 273 -25.45 -24.94 9.34
C HIS A 273 -24.83 -26.04 8.47
N CYS A 274 -23.92 -26.81 9.07
CA CYS A 274 -23.26 -27.91 8.39
C CYS A 274 -24.25 -29.00 8.00
N ARG A 275 -24.27 -29.39 6.72
CA ARG A 275 -25.18 -30.42 6.19
C ARG A 275 -25.08 -31.77 6.90
N ARG A 276 -23.92 -32.10 7.48
CA ARG A 276 -23.69 -33.38 8.19
C ARG A 276 -23.96 -33.31 9.69
N CYS A 277 -23.44 -32.31 10.38
CA CYS A 277 -23.46 -32.25 11.85
C CYS A 277 -24.28 -31.10 12.43
N GLN A 278 -24.92 -30.30 11.58
CA GLN A 278 -25.73 -29.12 11.95
C GLN A 278 -25.00 -28.03 12.74
N GLU A 279 -23.68 -28.18 12.95
CA GLU A 279 -22.85 -27.15 13.58
C GLU A 279 -22.80 -25.89 12.70
N PRO A 280 -22.89 -24.68 13.27
CA PRO A 280 -22.74 -23.44 12.52
C PRO A 280 -21.40 -23.37 11.76
N ILE A 281 -21.46 -22.97 10.49
CA ILE A 281 -20.27 -22.80 9.63
C ILE A 281 -19.91 -21.32 9.52
N ASP A 282 -20.76 -20.53 8.87
CA ASP A 282 -20.63 -19.09 8.62
C ASP A 282 -21.97 -18.56 8.10
N THR A 283 -22.06 -17.30 7.69
CA THR A 283 -23.24 -16.70 7.04
C THR A 283 -23.56 -17.34 5.69
N GLY A 284 -24.85 -17.40 5.31
CA GLY A 284 -25.30 -17.95 4.02
C GLY A 284 -24.57 -17.37 2.80
N PRO A 285 -24.45 -16.04 2.65
CA PRO A 285 -23.73 -15.42 1.55
C PRO A 285 -22.23 -15.68 1.56
N TYR A 286 -21.61 -15.92 2.71
CA TYR A 286 -20.21 -16.33 2.73
C TYR A 286 -20.04 -17.72 2.12
N VAL A 287 -20.90 -18.68 2.50
CA VAL A 287 -20.90 -20.02 1.91
C VAL A 287 -21.19 -19.95 0.41
N GLU A 288 -22.19 -19.17 0.00
CA GLU A 288 -22.54 -19.02 -1.41
C GLU A 288 -21.45 -18.30 -2.24
N ASN A 289 -20.76 -17.32 -1.65
CA ASN A 289 -19.60 -16.69 -2.28
C ASN A 289 -18.49 -17.71 -2.54
N LEU A 290 -18.20 -18.57 -1.56
CA LEU A 290 -17.22 -19.64 -1.71
C LEU A 290 -17.63 -20.63 -2.80
N ARG A 291 -18.89 -21.13 -2.76
CA ARG A 291 -19.43 -22.03 -3.80
C ARG A 291 -19.33 -21.43 -5.18
N SER A 292 -19.74 -20.17 -5.33
CA SER A 292 -19.69 -19.48 -6.60
C SER A 292 -18.26 -19.27 -7.09
N THR A 293 -17.31 -18.99 -6.20
CA THR A 293 -15.88 -18.93 -6.56
C THR A 293 -15.36 -20.28 -7.03
N MET A 294 -15.79 -21.37 -6.39
CA MET A 294 -15.42 -22.73 -6.81
C MET A 294 -16.02 -23.11 -8.17
N ARG A 295 -17.23 -22.63 -8.47
CA ARG A 295 -17.86 -22.77 -9.81
C ARG A 295 -17.13 -21.94 -10.86
N ASP A 296 -16.76 -20.70 -10.56
CA ASP A 296 -15.99 -19.85 -11.50
C ASP A 296 -14.59 -20.43 -11.80
N LEU A 297 -14.03 -21.23 -10.89
CA LEU A 297 -12.76 -21.93 -11.04
C LEU A 297 -12.90 -23.35 -11.62
N ASP A 298 -14.13 -23.76 -11.96
CA ASP A 298 -14.47 -25.10 -12.48
C ASP A 298 -13.89 -26.25 -11.65
N LEU A 299 -13.96 -26.12 -10.32
CA LEU A 299 -13.39 -27.13 -9.42
C LEU A 299 -14.22 -28.41 -9.33
N GLY A 300 -15.52 -28.37 -9.66
CA GLY A 300 -16.40 -29.55 -9.68
C GLY A 300 -16.84 -30.10 -8.32
N PHE A 301 -16.58 -29.40 -7.20
CA PHE A 301 -16.93 -29.86 -5.84
C PHE A 301 -17.44 -28.74 -4.91
N ASP A 302 -18.19 -27.77 -5.44
CA ASP A 302 -18.72 -26.61 -4.68
C ASP A 302 -19.55 -27.02 -3.45
N GLN A 303 -20.28 -28.14 -3.52
CA GLN A 303 -21.06 -28.70 -2.41
C GLN A 303 -20.24 -28.92 -1.14
N TRP A 304 -18.91 -29.09 -1.25
CA TRP A 304 -18.05 -29.19 -0.08
C TRP A 304 -18.09 -27.93 0.79
N ALA A 305 -18.39 -26.75 0.24
CA ALA A 305 -18.53 -25.52 1.02
C ALA A 305 -19.60 -25.62 2.13
N GLU A 306 -20.61 -26.48 1.97
CA GLU A 306 -21.71 -26.72 2.93
C GLU A 306 -21.30 -27.58 4.15
N TYR A 307 -20.05 -28.04 4.22
CA TYR A 307 -19.53 -28.86 5.31
C TYR A 307 -18.50 -28.13 6.16
N CYS A 308 -18.58 -28.30 7.48
CA CYS A 308 -17.60 -27.76 8.42
C CYS A 308 -16.22 -28.43 8.24
N PRO A 309 -15.11 -27.77 8.62
CA PRO A 309 -13.76 -28.31 8.48
C PRO A 309 -13.54 -29.68 9.13
N ARG A 310 -14.28 -29.99 10.21
CA ARG A 310 -14.25 -31.32 10.86
C ARG A 310 -14.90 -32.37 9.98
N CYS A 311 -16.14 -32.14 9.52
CA CYS A 311 -16.85 -33.08 8.66
C CYS A 311 -16.13 -33.33 7.33
N LYS A 312 -15.51 -32.30 6.74
CA LYS A 312 -14.64 -32.45 5.55
C LYS A 312 -13.50 -33.43 5.79
N ARG A 313 -12.78 -33.29 6.92
CA ARG A 313 -11.68 -34.19 7.29
C ARG A 313 -12.16 -35.62 7.50
N VAL A 314 -13.29 -35.82 8.18
CA VAL A 314 -13.87 -37.15 8.39
C VAL A 314 -14.31 -37.78 7.06
N LEU A 315 -15.05 -37.07 6.21
CA LEU A 315 -15.50 -37.59 4.91
C LEU A 315 -14.32 -37.97 4.02
N ARG A 316 -13.29 -37.11 3.94
CA ARG A 316 -12.06 -37.40 3.20
C ARG A 316 -11.32 -38.61 3.78
N GLY A 317 -11.21 -38.71 5.10
CA GLY A 317 -10.57 -39.84 5.78
C GLY A 317 -11.31 -41.16 5.53
N SER A 318 -12.63 -41.17 5.64
CA SER A 318 -13.48 -42.33 5.36
C SER A 318 -13.39 -42.76 3.89
N ALA A 319 -13.41 -41.81 2.94
CA ALA A 319 -13.22 -42.10 1.53
C ALA A 319 -11.81 -42.67 1.25
N TYR A 320 -10.77 -42.12 1.87
CA TYR A 320 -9.40 -42.63 1.72
C TYR A 320 -9.25 -44.07 2.24
N LEU A 321 -9.82 -44.38 3.42
CA LEU A 321 -9.83 -45.74 3.97
C LEU A 321 -10.57 -46.73 3.07
N THR A 322 -11.70 -46.32 2.49
CA THR A 322 -12.53 -47.21 1.66
C THR A 322 -12.00 -47.40 0.24
N GLN A 323 -11.38 -46.37 -0.34
CA GLN A 323 -10.95 -46.37 -1.75
C GLN A 323 -9.45 -46.66 -1.92
N VAL A 324 -8.59 -46.21 -1.01
CA VAL A 324 -7.12 -46.32 -1.16
C VAL A 324 -6.54 -47.37 -0.22
N LYS A 325 -7.02 -47.43 1.04
CA LYS A 325 -6.52 -48.33 2.07
C LYS A 325 -7.54 -49.40 2.49
N LYS A 326 -8.21 -50.00 1.50
CA LYS A 326 -9.26 -50.99 1.73
C LYS A 326 -8.67 -52.17 2.54
N GLY A 327 -9.16 -52.40 3.76
CA GLY A 327 -8.69 -53.47 4.65
C GLY A 327 -7.64 -53.04 5.71
N PHE A 328 -7.22 -51.77 5.71
CA PHE A 328 -6.37 -51.23 6.78
C PHE A 328 -7.26 -50.94 8.01
N LYS A 329 -7.12 -51.77 9.05
CA LYS A 329 -7.79 -51.58 10.35
C LYS A 329 -6.93 -50.75 11.29
#